data_AF-A0A960LKA4-F1
#
_entry.id   AF-A0A960LKA4-F1
#
_cell.length_a   1.000
_cell.length_b   1.000
_cell.length_c   1.000
_cell.angle_alpha   90.00
_cell.angle_beta   90.00
_cell.angle_gamma   90.00
#
_symmetry.space_group_name_H-M   'P 1'
#
loop_
_entity.id
_entity.type
_entity.pdbx_description
1 polymer ?
#
loop_
_entity_poly.entity_id
_entity_poly.type
_entity_poly.pdbx_seq_one_letter_code
_entity_poly.pdbx_strand_id
1 'polypeptide(L)'
;MELQGERRRAKRGAYTNPPVGNSQSVTIDFPAVGTLYPATMVEMIIDRDSDLVTGSHGPETLRGFRLAKPGRMPRQPVTVALENDVAGDRVSDPAGTGFARGSANGRGKLPLLVFLGDCQRFATTLCLSQTNQSVVFVQPYPDKTESFFGGIITIGDIGMPGRGGSVESETAGLQWRKIARERDRSYPLGIGLSSPLGVTGNVSKWVPMPSAHGVALSLGLDSRRVLASFLAPPVMALLPEMLSLRNGYSLVRITPSSAVPWVVRANPRLGTLAGRMTLPAPAVNSRVSGVLLQDQSFGFQIGVGLVKIPILGSVPGSFETMGLNLDNANRISGN
;
A
#
# COMPACT_ATOMS: atom_id res chain seq x y z
N MET A 1 8.80 -18.63 2.39
CA MET A 1 7.34 -18.40 2.28
C MET A 1 6.55 -19.32 3.25
N GLU A 2 7.23 -20.25 3.95
CA GLU A 2 6.62 -21.29 4.78
C GLU A 2 6.06 -20.81 6.14
N LEU A 3 6.52 -19.67 6.69
CA LEU A 3 6.00 -19.11 7.96
C LEU A 3 4.84 -18.12 7.79
N GLN A 4 4.13 -18.14 6.65
CA GLN A 4 3.03 -17.21 6.40
C GLN A 4 1.84 -17.46 7.33
N GLY A 5 1.30 -16.39 7.91
CA GLY A 5 0.22 -16.47 8.89
C GLY A 5 0.66 -16.86 10.31
N GLU A 6 1.94 -17.19 10.53
CA GLU A 6 2.45 -17.39 11.89
C GLU A 6 2.46 -16.10 12.70
N ARG A 7 2.37 -16.24 14.03
CA ARG A 7 2.44 -15.10 14.93
C ARG A 7 3.83 -14.47 14.88
N ARG A 8 3.87 -13.16 14.66
CA ARG A 8 5.11 -12.37 14.69
C ARG A 8 5.88 -12.57 16.00
N ARG A 9 7.15 -12.97 15.87
CA ARG A 9 8.16 -12.96 16.95
C ARG A 9 9.09 -11.75 16.79
N ALA A 10 9.62 -11.23 17.88
CA ALA A 10 10.56 -10.11 17.84
C ALA A 10 11.56 -10.19 19.01
N LYS A 11 12.85 -10.03 18.69
CA LYS A 11 13.94 -9.90 19.65
C LYS A 11 14.84 -8.76 19.21
N ARG A 12 15.44 -8.05 20.17
CA ARG A 12 16.43 -6.99 19.91
C ARG A 12 17.72 -7.35 20.64
N GLY A 13 18.85 -7.16 19.98
CA GLY A 13 20.16 -7.33 20.56
C GLY A 13 21.14 -6.33 19.96
N ALA A 14 22.35 -6.31 20.53
CA ALA A 14 23.51 -5.64 19.97
C ALA A 14 24.65 -6.67 19.93
N TYR A 15 25.49 -6.57 18.92
CA TYR A 15 26.68 -7.39 18.78
C TYR A 15 27.85 -6.46 18.46
N THR A 16 29.03 -6.83 18.95
CA THR A 16 30.26 -6.15 18.58
C THR A 16 30.95 -6.98 17.52
N ASN A 17 31.17 -6.35 16.39
CA ASN A 17 31.81 -6.96 15.24
C ASN A 17 33.29 -7.22 15.58
N PRO A 18 33.83 -8.45 15.37
CA PRO A 18 35.21 -8.77 15.68
C PRO A 18 36.18 -7.91 14.84
N PRO A 19 37.36 -7.53 15.36
CA PRO A 19 38.29 -6.65 14.62
C PRO A 19 38.77 -7.26 13.30
N VAL A 20 38.76 -8.58 13.19
CA VAL A 20 39.21 -9.36 12.02
C VAL A 20 38.01 -10.15 11.49
N GLY A 21 37.76 -10.06 10.18
CA GLY A 21 36.66 -10.73 9.48
C GLY A 21 35.56 -9.77 9.02
N ASN A 22 35.01 -10.07 7.84
CA ASN A 22 33.94 -9.26 7.23
C ASN A 22 32.55 -9.77 7.59
N SER A 23 32.41 -11.03 8.03
CA SER A 23 31.13 -11.64 8.35
C SER A 23 31.10 -12.24 9.77
N GLN A 24 29.95 -12.17 10.43
CA GLN A 24 29.72 -12.72 11.76
C GLN A 24 28.40 -13.50 11.81
N SER A 25 28.43 -14.70 12.38
CA SER A 25 27.21 -15.45 12.75
C SER A 25 26.68 -14.97 14.10
N VAL A 26 25.38 -14.74 14.18
CA VAL A 26 24.64 -14.28 15.35
C VAL A 26 23.43 -15.19 15.55
N THR A 27 23.41 -15.90 16.68
CA THR A 27 22.26 -16.73 17.07
C THR A 27 21.23 -15.91 17.83
N ILE A 28 19.97 -16.04 17.44
CA ILE A 28 18.81 -15.41 18.05
C ILE A 28 17.84 -16.49 18.54
N ASP A 29 17.77 -16.65 19.86
CA ASP A 29 16.78 -17.56 20.47
C ASP A 29 15.45 -16.86 20.73
N PHE A 30 14.37 -17.48 20.26
CA PHE A 30 12.99 -17.13 20.60
C PHE A 30 12.43 -18.20 21.54
N PRO A 31 12.08 -17.85 22.79
CA PRO A 31 11.48 -18.82 23.71
C PRO A 31 10.12 -19.29 23.21
N ALA A 32 9.68 -20.45 23.70
CA ALA A 32 8.33 -20.94 23.46
C ALA A 32 7.28 -19.96 24.03
N VAL A 33 6.13 -19.86 23.35
CA VAL A 33 5.01 -19.01 23.79
C VAL A 33 3.73 -19.84 23.82
N GLY A 34 3.35 -20.30 25.00
CA GLY A 34 2.22 -21.23 25.14
C GLY A 34 2.49 -22.58 24.50
N THR A 35 1.43 -23.34 24.21
CA THR A 35 1.52 -24.70 23.67
C THR A 35 1.62 -24.75 22.14
N LEU A 36 1.23 -23.67 21.46
CA LEU A 36 1.13 -23.62 20.00
C LEU A 36 2.39 -23.08 19.30
N TYR A 37 3.33 -22.51 20.05
CA TYR A 37 4.50 -21.85 19.47
C TYR A 37 5.78 -22.35 20.18
N PRO A 38 6.48 -23.37 19.62
CA PRO A 38 7.68 -23.93 20.23
C PRO A 38 8.82 -22.91 20.29
N ALA A 39 9.84 -23.22 21.09
CA ALA A 39 11.08 -22.46 21.08
C ALA A 39 11.77 -22.62 19.72
N THR A 40 12.36 -21.54 19.23
CA THR A 40 12.96 -21.46 17.90
C THR A 40 14.31 -20.77 18.02
N MET A 41 15.32 -21.30 17.34
CA MET A 41 16.61 -20.63 17.17
C MET A 41 16.76 -20.20 15.72
N VAL A 42 17.21 -18.97 15.53
CA VAL A 42 17.52 -18.40 14.22
C VAL A 42 19.00 -18.08 14.20
N GLU A 43 19.71 -18.57 13.20
CA GLU A 43 21.07 -18.14 12.92
C GLU A 43 21.04 -17.03 11.87
N MET A 44 21.79 -15.95 12.08
CA MET A 44 21.91 -14.86 11.11
C MET A 44 23.38 -14.60 10.81
N ILE A 45 23.69 -14.44 9.53
CA ILE A 45 24.99 -14.04 9.03
C ILE A 45 24.91 -12.55 8.69
N ILE A 46 25.75 -11.77 9.36
CA ILE A 46 25.85 -10.32 9.18
C ILE A 46 27.21 -10.03 8.54
N ASP A 47 27.18 -9.63 7.28
CA ASP A 47 28.36 -9.20 6.55
C ASP A 47 28.51 -7.66 6.64
N ARG A 48 29.75 -7.20 6.73
CA ARG A 48 30.14 -5.80 6.72
C ARG A 48 29.97 -5.17 5.35
N ASP A 49 30.21 -5.96 4.30
CA ASP A 49 30.26 -5.49 2.92
C ASP A 49 28.94 -5.71 2.17
N SER A 50 28.00 -6.44 2.78
CA SER A 50 26.65 -6.65 2.24
C SER A 50 25.62 -5.70 2.87
N ASP A 51 24.62 -5.32 2.08
CA ASP A 51 23.41 -4.64 2.54
C ASP A 51 22.25 -5.62 2.78
N LEU A 52 22.42 -6.88 2.38
CA LEU A 52 21.54 -7.98 2.75
C LEU A 52 21.99 -8.64 4.05
N VAL A 53 21.02 -9.20 4.76
CA VAL A 53 21.24 -10.08 5.91
C VAL A 53 20.62 -11.43 5.56
N THR A 54 21.40 -12.49 5.66
CA THR A 54 20.93 -13.85 5.43
C THR A 54 20.87 -14.59 6.76
N GLY A 55 19.88 -15.43 6.95
CA GLY A 55 19.81 -16.30 8.12
C GLY A 55 19.18 -17.64 7.78
N SER A 56 19.10 -18.50 8.77
CA SER A 56 18.46 -19.81 8.67
C SER A 56 17.64 -20.13 9.92
N HIS A 57 16.58 -20.90 9.71
CA HIS A 57 15.79 -21.55 10.76
C HIS A 57 15.47 -22.97 10.29
N GLY A 58 16.23 -23.95 10.78
CA GLY A 58 16.14 -25.31 10.25
C GLY A 58 16.47 -25.32 8.74
N PRO A 59 15.59 -25.86 7.86
CA PRO A 59 15.81 -25.84 6.41
C PRO A 59 15.48 -24.49 5.77
N GLU A 60 14.80 -23.58 6.49
CA GLU A 60 14.31 -22.34 5.93
C GLU A 60 15.40 -21.28 5.85
N THR A 61 15.39 -20.51 4.75
CA THR A 61 16.26 -19.35 4.58
C THR A 61 15.52 -18.08 4.96
N LEU A 62 16.15 -17.27 5.80
CA LEU A 62 15.68 -15.95 6.22
C LEU A 62 16.46 -14.86 5.48
N ARG A 63 15.75 -13.77 5.17
CA ARG A 63 16.31 -12.60 4.50
C ARG A 63 15.96 -11.34 5.27
N GLY A 64 16.87 -10.38 5.26
CA GLY A 64 16.70 -9.08 5.87
C GLY A 64 17.52 -8.03 5.14
N PHE A 65 17.32 -6.77 5.54
CA PHE A 65 17.99 -5.64 4.94
C PHE A 65 18.70 -4.82 6.01
N ARG A 66 19.85 -4.28 5.63
CA ARG A 66 20.56 -3.31 6.44
C ARG A 66 19.83 -1.98 6.42
N LEU A 67 19.59 -1.44 7.61
CA LEU A 67 18.85 -0.19 7.76
C LEU A 67 19.68 1.01 7.30
N ALA A 68 19.00 1.98 6.70
CA ALA A 68 19.63 3.24 6.32
C ALA A 68 20.13 4.00 7.56
N LYS A 69 21.31 4.62 7.46
CA LYS A 69 21.92 5.38 8.57
C LYS A 69 20.99 6.53 9.02
N PRO A 70 20.69 6.67 10.32
CA PRO A 70 19.94 7.82 10.84
C PRO A 70 20.68 9.13 10.59
N GLY A 71 19.97 10.24 10.33
CA GLY A 71 20.56 11.59 10.36
C GLY A 71 20.45 12.44 9.08
N ARG A 72 19.91 11.92 7.97
CA ARG A 72 19.64 12.69 6.73
C ARG A 72 18.29 12.35 6.11
N MET A 73 17.28 12.16 6.95
CA MET A 73 15.96 11.69 6.53
C MET A 73 15.05 12.90 6.23
N PRO A 74 14.62 13.14 4.98
CA PRO A 74 13.61 14.14 4.71
C PRO A 74 12.29 13.76 5.40
N ARG A 75 11.69 14.70 6.13
CA ARG A 75 10.34 14.54 6.71
C ARG A 75 9.28 14.82 5.67
N GLN A 76 9.34 14.09 4.56
CA GLN A 76 8.42 14.29 3.45
C GLN A 76 7.24 13.32 3.56
N PRO A 77 6.01 13.78 3.32
CA PRO A 77 4.88 12.88 3.14
C PRO A 77 5.13 11.95 1.95
N VAL A 78 4.58 10.75 2.04
CA VAL A 78 4.56 9.78 0.95
C VAL A 78 3.17 9.21 0.82
N THR A 79 2.82 8.85 -0.42
CA THR A 79 1.63 8.10 -0.77
C THR A 79 2.06 6.77 -1.38
N VAL A 80 1.24 5.75 -1.23
CA VAL A 80 1.51 4.40 -1.75
C VAL A 80 0.29 3.94 -2.49
N ALA A 81 0.47 3.47 -3.72
CA ALA A 81 -0.53 2.69 -4.46
C ALA A 81 -0.30 1.20 -4.18
N LEU A 82 -1.37 0.46 -3.89
CA LEU A 82 -1.34 -0.99 -3.71
C LEU A 82 -2.29 -1.60 -4.74
N GLU A 83 -1.71 -2.09 -5.83
CA GLU A 83 -2.46 -2.64 -6.97
C GLU A 83 -2.46 -4.16 -6.88
N ASN A 84 -3.64 -4.75 -7.06
CA ASN A 84 -3.74 -6.21 -7.11
C ASN A 84 -3.21 -6.69 -8.47
N ASP A 85 -2.48 -7.80 -8.46
CA ASP A 85 -1.90 -8.36 -9.69
C ASP A 85 -2.97 -8.98 -10.61
N VAL A 86 -4.18 -9.21 -10.08
CA VAL A 86 -5.37 -9.62 -10.84
C VAL A 86 -6.48 -8.58 -10.70
N ALA A 87 -7.28 -8.43 -11.76
CA ALA A 87 -8.46 -7.58 -11.72
C ALA A 87 -9.50 -8.14 -10.74
N GLY A 88 -9.97 -7.33 -9.79
CA GLY A 88 -10.97 -7.76 -8.84
C GLY A 88 -12.37 -7.91 -9.45
N ASP A 89 -13.15 -8.83 -8.90
CA ASP A 89 -14.51 -9.18 -9.35
C ASP A 89 -15.62 -8.68 -8.41
N ARG A 90 -15.24 -8.08 -7.27
CA ARG A 90 -16.11 -7.61 -6.16
C ARG A 90 -16.70 -8.69 -5.26
N VAL A 91 -16.48 -9.95 -5.59
CA VAL A 91 -17.07 -11.09 -4.89
C VAL A 91 -15.99 -11.87 -4.15
N SER A 92 -15.02 -12.39 -4.90
CA SER A 92 -13.91 -13.19 -4.39
C SER A 92 -12.64 -12.35 -4.26
N ASP A 93 -12.39 -11.49 -5.24
CA ASP A 93 -11.26 -10.59 -5.29
C ASP A 93 -11.71 -9.13 -5.20
N PRO A 94 -11.07 -8.33 -4.35
CA PRO A 94 -11.42 -6.94 -4.18
C PRO A 94 -11.08 -6.13 -5.42
N ALA A 95 -12.06 -5.41 -5.97
CA ALA A 95 -11.82 -4.52 -7.09
C ALA A 95 -11.29 -3.15 -6.66
N GLY A 96 -11.43 -2.79 -5.38
CA GLY A 96 -10.81 -1.59 -4.82
C GLY A 96 -9.28 -1.64 -4.90
N THR A 97 -8.67 -0.55 -5.37
CA THR A 97 -7.21 -0.39 -5.29
C THR A 97 -6.83 0.06 -3.88
N GLY A 98 -5.92 -0.67 -3.25
CA GLY A 98 -5.42 -0.30 -1.94
C GLY A 98 -4.51 0.93 -2.03
N PHE A 99 -4.33 1.60 -0.90
CA PHE A 99 -3.42 2.72 -0.81
C PHE A 99 -2.87 2.89 0.61
N ALA A 100 -1.78 3.63 0.73
CA ALA A 100 -1.29 4.07 2.03
C ALA A 100 -0.81 5.51 1.99
N ARG A 101 -0.66 6.08 3.18
CA ARG A 101 0.01 7.36 3.38
C ARG A 101 0.89 7.34 4.62
N GLY A 102 1.94 8.12 4.60
CA GLY A 102 2.81 8.28 5.76
C GLY A 102 3.80 9.41 5.60
N SER A 103 4.78 9.46 6.51
CA SER A 103 5.93 10.33 6.36
C SER A 103 7.13 9.72 7.07
N ALA A 104 8.28 9.74 6.39
CA ALA A 104 9.52 9.27 6.98
C ALA A 104 9.93 10.15 8.16
N ASN A 105 10.45 9.52 9.22
CA ASN A 105 10.97 10.23 10.39
C ASN A 105 12.50 10.22 10.43
N GLY A 106 13.06 11.03 11.33
CA GLY A 106 14.52 11.16 11.51
C GLY A 106 15.26 9.87 11.89
N ARG A 107 14.54 8.79 12.20
CA ARG A 107 15.08 7.49 12.62
C ARG A 107 15.04 6.42 11.52
N GLY A 108 14.78 6.80 10.26
CA GLY A 108 14.71 5.83 9.16
C GLY A 108 13.48 4.94 9.22
N LYS A 109 12.40 5.42 9.83
CA LYS A 109 11.12 4.72 9.89
C LYS A 109 10.07 5.49 9.12
N LEU A 110 9.26 4.76 8.37
CA LEU A 110 8.14 5.27 7.62
C LEU A 110 6.85 4.66 8.19
N PRO A 111 6.23 5.30 9.21
CA PRO A 111 4.89 4.93 9.65
C PRO A 111 3.89 5.14 8.51
N LEU A 112 3.09 4.11 8.23
CA LEU A 112 2.06 4.11 7.19
C LEU A 112 0.70 3.84 7.82
N LEU A 113 -0.31 4.59 7.38
CA LEU A 113 -1.71 4.22 7.50
C LEU A 113 -2.15 3.63 6.16
N VAL A 114 -2.50 2.35 6.16
CA VAL A 114 -2.83 1.55 4.97
C VAL A 114 -4.32 1.28 4.92
N PHE A 115 -4.87 1.27 3.72
CA PHE A 115 -6.20 0.80 3.35
C PHE A 115 -6.03 -0.24 2.24
N LEU A 116 -6.44 -1.48 2.49
CA LEU A 116 -6.45 -2.52 1.46
C LEU A 116 -7.67 -2.38 0.55
N GLY A 117 -7.66 -3.14 -0.54
CA GLY A 117 -8.73 -3.13 -1.55
C GLY A 117 -10.11 -3.47 -1.01
N ASP A 118 -10.20 -4.16 0.13
CA ASP A 118 -11.45 -4.52 0.83
C ASP A 118 -11.90 -3.46 1.86
N CYS A 119 -11.27 -2.28 1.84
CA CYS A 119 -11.37 -1.21 2.85
C CYS A 119 -10.82 -1.55 4.24
N GLN A 120 -10.10 -2.67 4.42
CA GLN A 120 -9.49 -2.97 5.71
C GLN A 120 -8.36 -1.97 5.99
N ARG A 121 -8.46 -1.32 7.16
CA ARG A 121 -7.50 -0.30 7.58
C ARG A 121 -6.56 -0.85 8.65
N PHE A 122 -5.26 -0.63 8.48
CA PHE A 122 -4.28 -0.92 9.51
C PHE A 122 -3.14 0.09 9.51
N ALA A 123 -2.37 0.11 10.60
CA ALA A 123 -1.16 0.90 10.70
C ALA A 123 0.05 -0.03 10.69
N THR A 124 1.10 0.36 9.97
CA THR A 124 2.38 -0.35 9.96
C THR A 124 3.53 0.65 9.98
N THR A 125 4.76 0.17 10.10
CA THR A 125 5.96 1.00 10.00
C THR A 125 6.99 0.26 9.17
N LEU A 126 7.34 0.85 8.04
CA LEU A 126 8.42 0.35 7.21
C LEU A 126 9.75 0.86 7.77
N CYS A 127 10.72 -0.03 7.86
CA CYS A 127 12.10 0.33 8.18
C CYS A 127 12.82 0.59 6.86
N LEU A 128 13.33 1.81 6.68
CA LEU A 128 14.03 2.20 5.46
C LEU A 128 15.40 1.53 5.44
N SER A 129 15.66 0.76 4.39
CA SER A 129 16.94 0.10 4.14
C SER A 129 17.81 0.89 3.16
N GLN A 130 19.07 0.45 3.02
CA GLN A 130 19.99 0.89 1.98
C GLN A 130 19.60 0.38 0.58
N THR A 131 18.96 -0.79 0.48
CA THR A 131 18.60 -1.47 -0.79
C THR A 131 17.33 -0.92 -1.45
N ASN A 132 16.79 0.19 -0.97
CA ASN A 132 15.45 0.69 -1.31
C ASN A 132 14.27 -0.20 -0.87
N GLN A 133 14.50 -1.39 -0.31
CA GLN A 133 13.43 -2.34 0.01
C GLN A 133 13.05 -2.35 1.49
N SER A 134 11.82 -2.71 1.80
CA SER A 134 11.40 -2.91 3.19
C SER A 134 10.52 -4.14 3.30
N VAL A 135 10.69 -4.88 4.39
CA VAL A 135 9.80 -6.00 4.73
C VAL A 135 8.57 -5.44 5.44
N VAL A 136 7.40 -5.85 4.97
CA VAL A 136 6.13 -5.64 5.67
C VAL A 136 5.54 -6.99 6.02
N PHE A 137 5.02 -7.14 7.23
CA PHE A 137 4.20 -8.29 7.62
C PHE A 137 3.25 -7.88 8.73
N VAL A 138 1.95 -7.96 8.45
CA VAL A 138 0.88 -7.62 9.38
C VAL A 138 -0.25 -8.64 9.28
N GLN A 139 -1.01 -8.78 10.36
CA GLN A 139 -2.24 -9.57 10.42
C GLN A 139 -3.39 -8.60 10.72
N PRO A 140 -3.94 -7.93 9.69
CA PRO A 140 -4.87 -6.82 9.90
C PRO A 140 -6.29 -7.29 10.23
N TYR A 141 -6.57 -8.58 10.13
CA TYR A 141 -7.88 -9.18 10.38
C TYR A 141 -7.99 -9.76 11.80
N PRO A 142 -9.22 -9.90 12.34
CA PRO A 142 -9.42 -10.45 13.67
C PRO A 142 -8.98 -11.90 13.81
N ASP A 143 -9.23 -12.72 12.79
CA ASP A 143 -8.61 -14.04 12.71
C ASP A 143 -7.19 -13.87 12.19
N LYS A 144 -6.23 -14.38 12.94
CA LYS A 144 -4.81 -14.27 12.63
C LYS A 144 -4.27 -15.54 11.99
N THR A 145 -5.03 -16.63 12.08
CA THR A 145 -4.69 -17.91 11.47
C THR A 145 -4.78 -17.72 9.96
N GLU A 146 -3.63 -17.73 9.29
CA GLU A 146 -3.50 -17.59 7.82
C GLU A 146 -3.97 -16.27 7.18
N SER A 147 -4.51 -15.31 7.93
CA SER A 147 -4.86 -13.98 7.38
C SER A 147 -3.72 -13.00 7.58
N PHE A 148 -3.13 -12.53 6.48
CA PHE A 148 -1.97 -11.66 6.51
C PHE A 148 -1.92 -10.71 5.30
N PHE A 149 -1.14 -9.65 5.47
CA PHE A 149 -0.64 -8.81 4.39
C PHE A 149 0.85 -8.62 4.61
N GLY A 150 1.68 -9.03 3.65
CA GLY A 150 3.12 -9.00 3.85
C GLY A 150 3.94 -9.28 2.59
N GLY A 151 5.25 -9.10 2.68
CA GLY A 151 6.19 -9.27 1.58
C GLY A 151 7.25 -8.17 1.57
N ILE A 152 7.83 -7.93 0.41
CA ILE A 152 8.88 -6.94 0.18
C ILE A 152 8.31 -5.82 -0.68
N ILE A 153 8.32 -4.59 -0.15
CA ILE A 153 7.96 -3.40 -0.91
C ILE A 153 9.21 -2.62 -1.30
N THR A 154 9.29 -2.22 -2.56
CA THR A 154 10.30 -1.27 -3.03
C THR A 154 9.81 0.13 -2.74
N ILE A 155 10.60 0.88 -1.98
CA ILE A 155 10.35 2.29 -1.69
C ILE A 155 11.32 3.06 -2.57
N GLY A 156 10.81 3.83 -3.53
CA GLY A 156 11.61 4.64 -4.44
C GLY A 156 12.40 5.76 -3.75
N ASP A 157 12.89 6.72 -4.54
CA ASP A 157 13.57 7.89 -3.99
C ASP A 157 12.59 8.79 -3.25
N ILE A 158 12.66 8.77 -1.92
CA ILE A 158 11.90 9.65 -1.04
C ILE A 158 12.70 10.90 -0.64
N GLY A 159 13.74 11.24 -1.39
CA GLY A 159 14.66 12.36 -1.17
C GLY A 159 15.83 12.03 -0.25
N MET A 160 16.27 10.76 -0.22
CA MET A 160 17.35 10.30 0.67
C MET A 160 18.67 10.11 -0.08
N PRO A 161 19.68 10.97 0.13
CA PRO A 161 20.96 10.83 -0.56
C PRO A 161 21.64 9.49 -0.26
N GLY A 162 22.10 8.81 -1.31
CA GLY A 162 22.86 7.56 -1.21
C GLY A 162 22.03 6.31 -0.95
N ARG A 163 20.70 6.42 -0.83
CA ARG A 163 19.81 5.27 -0.72
C ARG A 163 19.54 4.67 -2.10
N GLY A 164 19.53 3.34 -2.21
CA GLY A 164 19.30 2.66 -3.47
C GLY A 164 20.53 2.47 -4.36
N GLY A 165 21.72 2.82 -3.85
CA GLY A 165 22.99 2.53 -4.54
C GLY A 165 23.47 1.09 -4.37
N SER A 166 22.78 0.30 -3.55
CA SER A 166 23.09 -1.12 -3.40
C SER A 166 22.77 -1.87 -4.69
N VAL A 167 23.70 -2.69 -5.16
CA VAL A 167 23.45 -3.65 -6.25
C VAL A 167 22.69 -4.87 -5.76
N GLU A 168 22.63 -5.07 -4.44
CA GLU A 168 21.93 -6.18 -3.83
C GLU A 168 20.45 -5.84 -3.63
N SER A 169 19.59 -6.70 -4.15
CA SER A 169 18.14 -6.59 -3.97
C SER A 169 17.51 -7.97 -3.95
N GLU A 170 16.38 -8.08 -3.26
CA GLU A 170 15.53 -9.27 -3.26
C GLU A 170 14.38 -9.09 -4.26
N THR A 171 13.67 -10.17 -4.58
CA THR A 171 12.47 -10.05 -5.42
C THR A 171 11.37 -9.32 -4.65
N ALA A 172 10.93 -8.17 -5.17
CA ALA A 172 9.82 -7.41 -4.60
C ALA A 172 8.48 -8.10 -4.88
N GLY A 173 7.52 -7.90 -3.99
CA GLY A 173 6.19 -8.47 -4.11
C GLY A 173 5.50 -8.50 -2.76
N LEU A 174 4.24 -8.07 -2.74
CA LEU A 174 3.37 -8.19 -1.58
C LEU A 174 2.35 -9.30 -1.84
N GLN A 175 1.92 -9.91 -0.76
CA GLN A 175 0.95 -10.98 -0.76
C GLN A 175 -0.10 -10.69 0.29
N TRP A 176 -1.33 -11.02 -0.06
CA TRP A 176 -2.50 -10.77 0.74
C TRP A 176 -3.37 -12.02 0.81
N ARG A 177 -3.66 -12.45 2.03
CA ARG A 177 -4.64 -13.50 2.30
C ARG A 177 -5.58 -13.08 3.41
N LYS A 178 -6.84 -13.41 3.23
CA LYS A 178 -7.89 -13.25 4.22
C LYS A 178 -8.71 -14.53 4.23
N ILE A 179 -8.80 -15.21 5.38
CA ILE A 179 -9.63 -16.40 5.48
C ILE A 179 -11.12 -16.05 5.41
N ALA A 180 -11.95 -17.04 5.07
CA ALA A 180 -13.40 -16.90 5.07
C ALA A 180 -13.94 -16.65 6.48
N ARG A 181 -14.90 -15.73 6.60
CA ARG A 181 -15.60 -15.41 7.83
C ARG A 181 -16.94 -14.74 7.55
N GLU A 182 -18.02 -15.45 7.85
CA GLU A 182 -19.40 -15.00 7.59
C GLU A 182 -19.77 -13.66 8.24
N ARG A 183 -19.12 -13.30 9.36
CA ARG A 183 -19.38 -12.05 10.10
C ARG A 183 -18.68 -10.83 9.51
N ASP A 184 -17.85 -11.01 8.47
CA ASP A 184 -17.16 -9.90 7.85
C ASP A 184 -18.11 -9.13 6.92
N ARG A 185 -18.02 -7.80 7.00
CA ARG A 185 -18.86 -6.88 6.21
C ARG A 185 -18.49 -6.83 4.74
N SER A 186 -17.31 -7.30 4.37
CA SER A 186 -16.82 -7.33 2.99
C SER A 186 -16.04 -8.63 2.79
N TYR A 187 -16.22 -9.25 1.62
CA TYR A 187 -15.55 -10.50 1.22
C TYR A 187 -15.64 -11.59 2.31
N PRO A 188 -16.86 -11.99 2.73
CA PRO A 188 -17.03 -13.00 3.78
C PRO A 188 -16.52 -14.38 3.36
N LEU A 189 -16.37 -14.63 2.06
CA LEU A 189 -15.79 -15.85 1.51
C LEU A 189 -14.26 -15.89 1.58
N GLY A 190 -13.60 -14.82 2.04
CA GLY A 190 -12.14 -14.72 2.06
C GLY A 190 -11.56 -14.16 0.76
N ILE A 191 -10.23 -13.98 0.75
CA ILE A 191 -9.44 -13.43 -0.36
C ILE A 191 -8.14 -14.25 -0.44
N GLY A 192 -7.76 -14.69 -1.64
CA GLY A 192 -6.52 -15.45 -1.85
C GLY A 192 -6.49 -16.81 -1.14
N LEU A 193 -7.61 -17.54 -1.15
CA LEU A 193 -7.74 -18.82 -0.45
C LEU A 193 -6.96 -19.97 -1.10
N SER A 194 -6.99 -20.05 -2.44
CA SER A 194 -6.21 -21.03 -3.21
C SER A 194 -4.72 -20.69 -3.19
N SER A 195 -4.41 -19.42 -3.43
CA SER A 195 -3.08 -18.82 -3.35
C SER A 195 -3.20 -17.38 -2.88
N PRO A 196 -2.28 -16.88 -2.02
CA PRO A 196 -2.29 -15.48 -1.61
C PRO A 196 -2.33 -14.54 -2.82
N LEU A 197 -3.21 -13.55 -2.76
CA LEU A 197 -3.37 -12.54 -3.81
C LEU A 197 -2.09 -11.71 -3.89
N GLY A 198 -1.47 -11.67 -5.07
CA GLY A 198 -0.33 -10.82 -5.36
C GLY A 198 -0.73 -9.33 -5.37
N VAL A 199 0.10 -8.50 -4.76
CA VAL A 199 -0.08 -7.06 -4.69
C VAL A 199 1.23 -6.36 -5.00
N THR A 200 1.18 -5.38 -5.89
CA THR A 200 2.29 -4.50 -6.21
C THR A 200 2.16 -3.20 -5.42
N GLY A 201 3.20 -2.86 -4.67
CA GLY A 201 3.26 -1.64 -3.87
C GLY A 201 4.19 -0.59 -4.48
N ASN A 202 3.63 0.52 -4.94
CA ASN A 202 4.37 1.62 -5.56
C ASN A 202 4.33 2.85 -4.66
N VAL A 203 5.50 3.40 -4.29
CA VAL A 203 5.62 4.54 -3.37
C VAL A 203 5.91 5.83 -4.14
N SER A 204 5.08 6.84 -3.95
CA SER A 204 5.30 8.20 -4.43
C SER A 204 5.70 9.11 -3.28
N LYS A 205 6.76 9.88 -3.48
CA LYS A 205 7.02 11.09 -2.70
C LYS A 205 5.90 12.09 -2.94
N TRP A 206 5.46 12.77 -1.88
CA TRP A 206 4.47 13.83 -1.97
C TRP A 206 5.03 15.16 -1.48
N VAL A 207 5.02 16.14 -2.37
CA VAL A 207 5.38 17.54 -2.10
C VAL A 207 4.09 18.35 -1.90
N PRO A 208 3.83 18.86 -0.68
CA PRO A 208 2.67 19.69 -0.43
C PRO A 208 2.66 20.96 -1.26
N MET A 209 1.52 21.26 -1.89
CA MET A 209 1.33 22.47 -2.68
C MET A 209 0.31 23.41 -2.02
N PRO A 210 0.58 24.72 -1.90
CA PRO A 210 -0.29 25.65 -1.18
C PRO A 210 -1.55 26.05 -1.97
N SER A 211 -1.64 25.71 -3.25
CA SER A 211 -2.77 26.04 -4.11
C SER A 211 -3.20 24.86 -4.99
N ALA A 212 -4.47 24.83 -5.39
CA ALA A 212 -4.99 23.83 -6.32
C ALA A 212 -4.31 23.90 -7.69
N HIS A 213 -3.86 25.10 -8.09
CA HIS A 213 -3.05 25.26 -9.30
C HIS A 213 -1.69 24.59 -9.17
N GLY A 214 -1.00 24.77 -8.04
CA GLY A 214 0.27 24.12 -7.77
C GLY A 214 0.15 22.60 -7.73
N VAL A 215 -0.93 22.07 -7.15
CA VAL A 215 -1.24 20.62 -7.22
C VAL A 215 -1.45 20.18 -8.66
N ALA A 216 -2.21 20.93 -9.47
CA ALA A 216 -2.44 20.58 -10.86
C ALA A 216 -1.12 20.53 -11.66
N LEU A 217 -0.24 21.53 -11.46
CA LEU A 217 1.07 21.57 -12.10
C LEU A 217 1.98 20.42 -11.64
N SER A 218 1.99 20.08 -10.35
CA SER A 218 2.83 18.98 -9.86
C SER A 218 2.37 17.60 -10.31
N LEU A 219 1.10 17.46 -10.67
CA LEU A 219 0.54 16.26 -11.30
C LEU A 219 0.59 16.31 -12.83
N GLY A 220 1.15 17.39 -13.41
CA GLY A 220 1.27 17.58 -14.86
C GLY A 220 -0.06 17.80 -15.58
N LEU A 221 -1.11 18.28 -14.91
CA LEU A 221 -2.46 18.37 -15.48
C LEU A 221 -2.66 19.61 -16.34
N ASP A 222 -2.88 19.44 -17.65
CA ASP A 222 -3.28 20.55 -18.51
C ASP A 222 -4.73 20.92 -18.22
N SER A 223 -4.99 22.23 -18.13
CA SER A 223 -6.32 22.76 -17.82
C SER A 223 -6.95 22.17 -16.55
N ARG A 224 -6.13 21.60 -15.65
CA ARG A 224 -6.55 20.91 -14.42
C ARG A 224 -7.51 19.74 -14.68
N ARG A 225 -7.40 19.06 -15.83
CA ARG A 225 -8.24 17.93 -16.20
C ARG A 225 -7.62 16.62 -15.72
N VAL A 226 -8.47 15.74 -15.23
CA VAL A 226 -8.12 14.40 -14.72
C VAL A 226 -9.06 13.41 -15.38
N LEU A 227 -8.53 12.33 -15.94
CA LEU A 227 -9.33 11.19 -16.38
C LEU A 227 -9.58 10.29 -15.19
N ALA A 228 -10.79 9.77 -15.07
CA ALA A 228 -11.16 8.83 -14.05
C ALA A 228 -11.61 7.52 -14.72
N SER A 229 -11.00 6.41 -14.30
CA SER A 229 -11.41 5.07 -14.68
C SER A 229 -11.72 4.25 -13.43
N PHE A 230 -12.63 3.29 -13.59
CA PHE A 230 -13.16 2.50 -12.47
C PHE A 230 -13.01 1.02 -12.76
N LEU A 231 -12.57 0.26 -11.76
CA LEU A 231 -12.39 -1.19 -11.86
C LEU A 231 -13.60 -1.91 -11.27
N ALA A 232 -14.18 -2.83 -12.06
CA ALA A 232 -15.43 -3.54 -11.77
C ALA A 232 -16.61 -2.61 -11.39
N PRO A 233 -16.92 -1.57 -12.20
CA PRO A 233 -18.02 -0.68 -11.90
C PRO A 233 -19.37 -1.42 -11.89
N PRO A 234 -20.35 -1.00 -11.09
CA PRO A 234 -21.72 -1.51 -11.21
C PRO A 234 -22.27 -1.27 -12.62
N VAL A 235 -22.88 -2.29 -13.22
CA VAL A 235 -23.33 -2.30 -14.64
C VAL A 235 -24.25 -1.12 -15.00
N MET A 236 -25.04 -0.62 -14.05
CA MET A 236 -26.01 0.47 -14.29
C MET A 236 -25.51 1.87 -13.89
N ALA A 237 -24.26 2.01 -13.46
CA ALA A 237 -23.74 3.30 -13.00
C ALA A 237 -23.07 4.06 -14.14
N LEU A 238 -23.63 5.22 -14.49
CA LEU A 238 -22.93 6.19 -15.34
C LEU A 238 -21.92 6.96 -14.49
N LEU A 239 -20.64 6.62 -14.61
CA LEU A 239 -19.57 7.15 -13.77
C LEU A 239 -18.86 8.35 -14.44
N PRO A 240 -18.26 9.27 -13.66
CA PRO A 240 -17.49 10.37 -14.22
C PRO A 240 -16.24 9.88 -14.96
N GLU A 241 -16.08 10.23 -16.23
CA GLU A 241 -14.90 9.86 -17.02
C GLU A 241 -13.82 10.94 -16.98
N MET A 242 -14.23 12.21 -16.82
CA MET A 242 -13.32 13.33 -16.69
C MET A 242 -13.73 14.25 -15.54
N LEU A 243 -12.75 14.66 -14.75
CA LEU A 243 -12.88 15.54 -13.60
C LEU A 243 -12.01 16.79 -13.80
N SER A 244 -12.39 17.89 -13.13
CA SER A 244 -11.60 19.11 -13.03
C SER A 244 -11.16 19.35 -11.59
N LEU A 245 -9.87 19.57 -11.36
CA LEU A 245 -9.35 20.03 -10.08
C LEU A 245 -9.61 21.54 -9.92
N ARG A 246 -10.67 21.89 -9.20
CA ARG A 246 -11.10 23.27 -8.94
C ARG A 246 -10.38 23.88 -7.73
N ASN A 247 -10.55 25.20 -7.56
CA ASN A 247 -10.12 25.91 -6.36
C ASN A 247 -10.74 25.25 -5.11
N GLY A 248 -10.03 25.28 -3.97
CA GLY A 248 -10.42 24.52 -2.79
C GLY A 248 -10.23 23.00 -2.94
N TYR A 249 -9.40 22.55 -3.89
CA TYR A 249 -8.98 21.16 -4.07
C TYR A 249 -10.11 20.17 -4.36
N SER A 250 -11.22 20.66 -4.91
CA SER A 250 -12.37 19.81 -5.24
C SER A 250 -12.21 19.22 -6.64
N LEU A 251 -12.40 17.91 -6.76
CA LEU A 251 -12.52 17.22 -8.04
C LEU A 251 -14.00 17.23 -8.44
N VAL A 252 -14.32 17.96 -9.52
CA VAL A 252 -15.70 18.15 -10.00
C VAL A 252 -15.83 17.48 -11.35
N ARG A 253 -16.91 16.71 -11.57
CA ARG A 253 -17.11 16.06 -12.88
C ARG A 253 -17.24 17.08 -14.00
N ILE A 254 -16.75 16.71 -15.18
CA ILE A 254 -16.91 17.43 -16.43
C ILE A 254 -17.78 16.60 -17.38
N THR A 255 -17.41 15.33 -17.58
CA THR A 255 -18.12 14.42 -18.51
C THR A 255 -18.27 13.01 -17.94
N PRO A 256 -19.35 12.29 -18.28
CA PRO A 256 -20.60 12.84 -18.83
C PRO A 256 -21.31 13.74 -17.79
N SER A 257 -22.03 14.76 -18.25
CA SER A 257 -22.74 15.69 -17.36
C SER A 257 -23.85 14.99 -16.54
N SER A 258 -24.39 13.90 -17.09
CA SER A 258 -25.36 12.98 -16.51
C SER A 258 -24.76 11.93 -15.58
N ALA A 259 -23.44 11.88 -15.40
CA ALA A 259 -22.83 10.95 -14.45
C ALA A 259 -23.36 11.16 -13.02
N VAL A 260 -23.22 10.13 -12.20
CA VAL A 260 -23.63 10.15 -10.78
C VAL A 260 -23.12 11.39 -10.04
N PRO A 261 -23.88 11.91 -9.05
CA PRO A 261 -23.39 12.95 -8.15
C PRO A 261 -22.03 12.58 -7.56
N TRP A 262 -21.07 13.50 -7.67
CA TRP A 262 -19.68 13.29 -7.27
C TRP A 262 -19.19 14.47 -6.45
N VAL A 263 -18.71 14.19 -5.23
CA VAL A 263 -18.13 15.18 -4.32
C VAL A 263 -16.87 14.61 -3.70
N VAL A 264 -15.72 14.86 -4.32
CA VAL A 264 -14.41 14.42 -3.83
C VAL A 264 -13.47 15.60 -3.70
N ARG A 265 -12.68 15.63 -2.62
CA ARG A 265 -11.66 16.65 -2.37
C ARG A 265 -10.31 16.00 -2.13
N ALA A 266 -9.28 16.63 -2.70
CA ALA A 266 -7.90 16.32 -2.38
C ALA A 266 -7.45 17.08 -1.13
N ASN A 267 -6.55 16.46 -0.36
CA ASN A 267 -5.82 17.09 0.72
C ASN A 267 -4.41 17.40 0.21
N PRO A 268 -4.10 18.67 -0.10
CA PRO A 268 -2.82 19.04 -0.68
C PRO A 268 -1.63 18.78 0.25
N ARG A 269 -1.86 18.67 1.57
CA ARG A 269 -0.79 18.46 2.55
C ARG A 269 -0.32 17.01 2.61
N LEU A 270 -1.20 16.07 2.27
CA LEU A 270 -0.98 14.63 2.48
C LEU A 270 -1.12 13.80 1.21
N GLY A 271 -1.53 14.40 0.10
CA GLY A 271 -1.79 13.68 -1.14
C GLY A 271 -2.96 12.72 -1.06
N THR A 272 -3.89 12.90 -0.11
CA THR A 272 -5.06 12.00 0.01
C THR A 272 -6.25 12.57 -0.72
N LEU A 273 -7.13 11.71 -1.23
CA LEU A 273 -8.45 12.10 -1.73
C LEU A 273 -9.55 11.42 -0.90
N ALA A 274 -10.63 12.15 -0.63
CA ALA A 274 -11.77 11.65 0.12
C ALA A 274 -13.07 12.32 -0.33
N GLY A 275 -14.16 11.57 -0.28
CA GLY A 275 -15.46 12.11 -0.66
C GLY A 275 -16.55 11.06 -0.77
N ARG A 276 -17.54 11.36 -1.62
CA ARG A 276 -18.69 10.50 -1.85
C ARG A 276 -19.16 10.56 -3.30
N MET A 277 -19.80 9.49 -3.74
CA MET A 277 -20.62 9.42 -4.93
C MET A 277 -21.97 8.77 -4.62
N THR A 278 -23.01 9.10 -5.39
CA THR A 278 -24.35 8.53 -5.20
C THR A 278 -24.70 7.62 -6.38
N LEU A 279 -24.60 6.31 -6.18
CA LEU A 279 -24.87 5.31 -7.22
C LEU A 279 -26.39 5.12 -7.44
N PRO A 280 -26.86 4.79 -8.65
CA PRO A 280 -28.27 4.92 -9.02
C PRO A 280 -29.22 3.83 -8.48
N ALA A 281 -28.76 2.64 -8.08
CA ALA A 281 -29.64 1.62 -7.50
C ALA A 281 -28.86 0.55 -6.70
N PRO A 282 -29.23 0.31 -5.42
CA PRO A 282 -30.02 1.22 -4.60
C PRO A 282 -29.32 2.59 -4.53
N ALA A 283 -30.09 3.67 -4.35
CA ALA A 283 -29.55 5.03 -4.26
C ALA A 283 -28.66 5.18 -3.01
N VAL A 284 -27.39 4.82 -3.15
CA VAL A 284 -26.50 4.61 -2.01
C VAL A 284 -25.33 5.58 -2.09
N ASN A 285 -25.15 6.31 -0.98
CA ASN A 285 -23.98 7.15 -0.75
C ASN A 285 -22.75 6.26 -0.54
N SER A 286 -21.98 6.11 -1.60
CA SER A 286 -20.75 5.34 -1.64
C SER A 286 -19.57 6.25 -1.29
N ARG A 287 -18.68 5.77 -0.41
CA ARG A 287 -17.54 6.58 0.05
C ARG A 287 -16.37 6.39 -0.89
N VAL A 288 -15.76 7.50 -1.30
CA VAL A 288 -14.55 7.50 -2.13
C VAL A 288 -13.36 7.83 -1.24
N SER A 289 -12.26 7.09 -1.38
CA SER A 289 -11.00 7.37 -0.69
C SER A 289 -9.81 6.88 -1.50
N GLY A 290 -8.68 7.58 -1.40
CA GLY A 290 -7.48 7.20 -2.12
C GLY A 290 -6.31 8.14 -1.87
N VAL A 291 -5.35 8.10 -2.78
CA VAL A 291 -4.18 8.97 -2.82
C VAL A 291 -3.89 9.49 -4.21
N LEU A 292 -3.17 10.60 -4.26
CA LEU A 292 -2.56 11.17 -5.45
C LEU A 292 -1.08 10.77 -5.48
N LEU A 293 -0.55 10.67 -6.69
CA LEU A 293 0.80 10.19 -7.02
C LEU A 293 1.46 11.30 -7.85
N GLN A 294 2.62 11.78 -7.40
CA GLN A 294 3.33 12.92 -8.02
C GLN A 294 4.60 12.50 -8.77
N ASP A 295 5.15 11.33 -8.47
CA ASP A 295 6.42 10.93 -9.08
C ASP A 295 6.23 10.53 -10.54
N GLN A 296 7.19 10.93 -11.37
CA GLN A 296 7.17 10.64 -12.81
C GLN A 296 7.24 9.13 -13.11
N SER A 297 7.70 8.31 -12.16
CA SER A 297 7.73 6.85 -12.30
C SER A 297 6.34 6.23 -12.48
N PHE A 298 5.27 6.96 -12.13
CA PHE A 298 3.88 6.53 -12.34
C PHE A 298 3.35 6.88 -13.74
N GLY A 299 4.18 7.52 -14.59
CA GLY A 299 3.82 7.90 -15.94
C GLY A 299 2.61 8.83 -15.95
N PHE A 300 1.50 8.36 -16.52
CA PHE A 300 0.24 9.11 -16.57
C PHE A 300 -0.66 8.89 -15.38
N GLN A 301 -0.40 7.89 -14.54
CA GLN A 301 -1.22 7.63 -13.36
C GLN A 301 -0.91 8.66 -12.28
N ILE A 302 -1.91 9.42 -11.88
CA ILE A 302 -1.78 10.52 -10.91
C ILE A 302 -2.50 10.23 -9.59
N GLY A 303 -3.18 9.10 -9.48
CA GLY A 303 -3.87 8.72 -8.27
C GLY A 303 -4.57 7.37 -8.36
N VAL A 304 -4.78 6.77 -7.20
CA VAL A 304 -5.50 5.51 -7.03
C VAL A 304 -6.40 5.58 -5.82
N GLY A 305 -7.38 4.70 -5.75
CA GLY A 305 -8.19 4.52 -4.57
C GLY A 305 -9.28 3.50 -4.76
N LEU A 306 -10.27 3.61 -3.89
CA LEU A 306 -11.42 2.74 -3.87
C LEU A 306 -12.69 3.54 -3.60
N VAL A 307 -13.79 2.93 -4.02
CA VAL A 307 -15.15 3.34 -3.70
C VAL A 307 -15.80 2.21 -2.91
N LYS A 308 -16.19 2.50 -1.68
CA LYS A 308 -16.96 1.59 -0.83
C LYS A 308 -18.43 1.69 -1.22
N ILE A 309 -18.97 0.60 -1.74
CA ILE A 309 -20.35 0.46 -2.24
C ILE A 309 -21.13 -0.38 -1.22
N PRO A 310 -22.00 0.23 -0.39
CA PRO A 310 -22.90 -0.54 0.46
C PRO A 310 -23.81 -1.45 -0.35
N ILE A 311 -23.96 -2.68 0.13
CA ILE A 311 -24.83 -3.70 -0.47
C ILE A 311 -25.81 -4.22 0.59
N LEU A 312 -26.90 -4.83 0.11
CA LEU A 312 -27.72 -5.69 0.97
C LEU A 312 -26.95 -6.99 1.18
N GLY A 313 -26.65 -7.33 2.43
CA GLY A 313 -25.91 -8.52 2.79
C GLY A 313 -26.36 -9.08 4.13
N SER A 314 -25.92 -10.29 4.45
CA SER A 314 -26.25 -11.00 5.70
C SER A 314 -25.78 -10.26 6.96
N VAL A 315 -24.75 -9.41 6.83
CA VAL A 315 -24.22 -8.60 7.93
C VAL A 315 -24.65 -7.13 7.76
N PRO A 316 -25.20 -6.47 8.79
CA PRO A 316 -25.50 -5.04 8.73
C PRO A 316 -24.27 -4.20 8.39
N GLY A 317 -24.43 -3.32 7.40
CA GLY A 317 -23.35 -2.48 6.88
C GLY A 317 -22.39 -3.21 5.94
N SER A 318 -22.85 -4.30 5.31
CA SER A 318 -22.13 -5.00 4.25
C SER A 318 -21.82 -4.08 3.07
N PHE A 319 -20.70 -4.34 2.40
CA PHE A 319 -20.23 -3.55 1.28
C PHE A 319 -19.29 -4.34 0.37
N GLU A 320 -19.23 -3.89 -0.88
CA GLU A 320 -18.22 -4.26 -1.87
C GLU A 320 -17.34 -3.04 -2.18
N THR A 321 -16.26 -3.26 -2.91
CA THR A 321 -15.36 -2.17 -3.32
C THR A 321 -15.18 -2.12 -4.83
N MET A 322 -15.15 -0.92 -5.38
CA MET A 322 -14.81 -0.63 -6.77
C MET A 322 -13.49 0.14 -6.79
N GLY A 323 -12.62 -0.13 -7.75
CA GLY A 323 -11.35 0.59 -7.89
C GLY A 323 -11.56 1.97 -8.52
N LEU A 324 -10.70 2.91 -8.15
CA LEU A 324 -10.61 4.24 -8.77
C LEU A 324 -9.18 4.46 -9.23
N ASN A 325 -8.99 4.71 -10.52
CA ASN A 325 -7.74 5.16 -11.08
C ASN A 325 -7.94 6.57 -11.64
N LEU A 326 -6.97 7.44 -11.36
CA LEU A 326 -6.94 8.81 -11.85
C LEU A 326 -5.72 8.95 -12.74
N ASP A 327 -5.94 9.36 -13.98
CA ASP A 327 -4.88 9.55 -14.97
C ASP A 327 -4.82 11.01 -15.42
N ASN A 328 -3.64 11.42 -15.85
CA ASN A 328 -3.43 12.70 -16.50
C ASN A 328 -4.15 12.72 -17.86
N ALA A 329 -4.99 13.74 -18.07
CA ALA A 329 -5.77 13.89 -19.30
C ALA A 329 -4.92 14.18 -20.55
N ASN A 330 -3.65 14.57 -20.38
CA ASN A 330 -2.71 14.80 -21.47
C ASN A 330 -2.43 13.54 -22.30
N ARG A 331 -2.80 12.35 -21.80
CA ARG A 331 -2.74 11.08 -22.55
C ARG A 331 -3.52 11.12 -23.87
N ILE A 332 -4.54 11.96 -24.00
CA ILE A 332 -5.44 11.97 -25.16
C ILE A 332 -4.89 12.80 -26.34
N SER A 333 -3.97 13.74 -26.09
CA SER A 333 -3.47 14.66 -27.13
C SER A 333 -2.20 14.20 -27.85
N GLY A 334 -1.77 12.95 -27.64
CA GLY A 334 -0.49 12.42 -28.14
C GLY A 334 -0.59 11.29 -29.18
N ASN A 335 -1.78 11.04 -29.75
CA ASN A 335 -1.95 10.15 -30.91
C ASN A 335 -2.20 10.97 -32.18
#